data_AF-A0A920THQ4-F1
#
_entry.id   AF-A0A920THQ4-F1
#
_cell.length_a   1.000
_cell.length_b   1.000
_cell.length_c   1.000
_cell.angle_alpha   90.00
_cell.angle_beta   90.00
_cell.angle_gamma   90.00
#
_symmetry.space_group_name_H-M   'P 1'
#
loop_
_entity.id
_entity.type
_entity.pdbx_description
1 polymer ?
#
loop_
_entity_poly.entity_id
_entity_poly.type
_entity_poly.pdbx_seq_one_letter_code
_entity_poly.pdbx_strand_id
1 'polypeptide(L)'
;MRWLFNIVQEVSTVPLSIDSSNSEIIATGLSEIDSSLGKTLINSVALERLETFDLVEKYDTKTIITAAGESQMPTNDIERVENVLRLLEEAERRGIKEEDIFVDLLVFPISVDSSFGTDYLNAVKILRKEKGDAIKITGGLSNVSFGLPKRKIINETFIKLSLEAGADVELWIPYKQI
;
A
#
# COMPACT_ATOMS: atom_id res chain seq x y z
N MET A 1 5.36 -13.84 14.25
CA MET A 1 5.50 -12.37 14.22
C MET A 1 5.79 -11.74 15.57
N ARG A 2 5.22 -12.21 16.70
CA ARG A 2 5.51 -11.68 18.06
C ARG A 2 6.98 -11.40 18.38
N TRP A 3 7.87 -12.37 18.12
CA TRP A 3 9.32 -12.18 18.32
C TRP A 3 9.87 -10.99 17.51
N LEU A 4 9.42 -10.81 16.27
CA LEU A 4 9.87 -9.72 15.40
C LEU A 4 9.42 -8.35 15.94
N PHE A 5 8.17 -8.23 16.41
CA PHE A 5 7.67 -6.97 16.96
C PHE A 5 8.48 -6.51 18.16
N ASN A 6 8.72 -7.41 19.12
CA ASN A 6 9.50 -7.12 20.32
C ASN A 6 10.91 -6.64 19.98
N ILE A 7 11.60 -7.30 19.06
CA ILE A 7 12.98 -6.92 18.69
C ILE A 7 12.99 -5.59 17.92
N VAL A 8 12.08 -5.39 16.96
CA VAL A 8 12.10 -4.20 16.11
C VAL A 8 11.67 -2.97 16.91
N GLN A 9 10.66 -3.06 17.78
CA GLN A 9 10.21 -1.91 18.57
C GLN A 9 11.26 -1.44 19.59
N GLU A 10 12.11 -2.34 20.10
CA GLU A 10 13.21 -1.97 21.01
C GLU A 10 14.27 -1.07 20.36
N VAL A 11 14.44 -1.19 19.04
CA VAL A 11 15.49 -0.47 18.29
C VAL A 11 14.94 0.56 17.30
N SER A 12 13.63 0.59 17.08
CA SER A 12 12.97 1.51 16.16
C SER A 12 12.75 2.88 16.80
N THR A 13 12.96 3.92 16.01
CA THR A 13 12.59 5.31 16.37
C THR A 13 11.37 5.80 15.59
N VAL A 14 10.72 4.92 14.82
CA VAL A 14 9.57 5.23 13.97
C VAL A 14 8.46 4.20 14.15
N PRO A 15 7.18 4.54 13.86
CA PRO A 15 6.09 3.58 13.89
C PRO A 15 6.36 2.37 12.99
N LEU A 16 5.85 1.21 13.39
CA LEU A 16 5.98 -0.02 12.62
C LEU A 16 4.90 -0.12 11.54
N SER A 17 5.22 -0.85 10.47
CA SER A 17 4.23 -1.33 9.49
C SER A 17 4.08 -2.84 9.63
N ILE A 18 2.85 -3.30 9.87
CA ILE A 18 2.53 -4.73 9.88
C ILE A 18 2.11 -5.12 8.47
N ASP A 19 2.95 -5.92 7.82
CA ASP A 19 2.72 -6.44 6.47
C ASP A 19 2.22 -7.90 6.55
N SER A 20 0.92 -8.09 6.34
CA SER A 20 0.28 -9.40 6.45
C SER A 20 -1.08 -9.41 5.74
N SER A 21 -1.36 -10.50 5.02
CA SER A 21 -2.70 -10.79 4.49
C SER A 21 -3.55 -11.63 5.46
N ASN A 22 -3.18 -11.73 6.74
CA ASN A 22 -3.93 -12.47 7.75
C ASN A 22 -4.32 -11.55 8.91
N SER A 23 -5.64 -11.36 9.09
CA SER A 23 -6.24 -10.45 10.07
C SER A 23 -5.90 -10.83 11.52
N GLU A 24 -5.76 -12.13 11.83
CA GLU A 24 -5.36 -12.58 13.18
C GLU A 24 -3.92 -12.19 13.50
N ILE A 25 -3.04 -12.26 12.49
CA ILE A 25 -1.65 -11.87 12.65
C ILE A 25 -1.53 -10.35 12.81
N ILE A 26 -2.30 -9.58 12.04
CA ILE A 26 -2.38 -8.12 12.21
C ILE A 26 -2.85 -7.79 13.64
N ALA A 27 -3.96 -8.40 14.09
CA ALA A 27 -4.52 -8.17 15.41
C ALA A 27 -3.53 -8.51 16.54
N THR A 28 -2.79 -9.62 16.39
CA THR A 28 -1.75 -10.01 17.35
C THR A 28 -0.65 -8.95 17.41
N GLY A 29 -0.16 -8.48 16.26
CA GLY A 29 0.85 -7.43 16.23
C GLY A 29 0.40 -6.12 16.85
N LEU A 30 -0.81 -5.67 16.51
CA LEU A 30 -1.38 -4.44 17.08
C LEU A 30 -1.55 -4.51 18.60
N SER A 31 -1.80 -5.70 19.16
CA SER A 31 -1.91 -5.87 20.61
C SER A 31 -0.58 -5.84 21.36
N GLU A 32 0.55 -5.95 20.66
CA GLU A 32 1.90 -6.07 21.25
C GLU A 32 2.77 -4.84 21.00
N ILE A 33 2.49 -4.08 19.95
CA ILE A 33 3.27 -2.90 19.57
C ILE A 33 3.04 -1.76 20.56
N ASP A 34 4.13 -1.13 20.97
CA ASP A 34 4.10 0.12 21.73
C ASP A 34 3.66 1.29 20.82
N SER A 35 2.51 1.89 21.13
CA SER A 35 1.97 3.04 20.39
C SER A 35 2.67 4.36 20.69
N SER A 36 3.64 4.39 21.62
CA SER A 36 4.43 5.59 21.94
C SER A 36 5.26 6.12 20.76
N LEU A 37 5.58 5.25 19.80
CA LEU A 37 6.31 5.60 18.57
C LEU A 37 5.42 6.30 17.52
N GLY A 38 4.11 6.35 17.74
CA GLY A 38 3.10 6.89 16.82
C GLY A 38 2.17 5.81 16.26
N LYS A 39 1.29 6.20 15.32
CA LYS A 39 0.32 5.28 14.73
C LYS A 39 1.01 4.21 13.87
N THR A 40 0.81 2.95 14.23
CA THR A 40 1.19 1.78 13.41
C THR A 40 0.51 1.85 12.03
N LEU A 41 1.17 1.33 10.99
CA LEU A 41 0.61 1.21 9.63
C LEU A 41 0.19 -0.23 9.35
N ILE A 42 -1.07 -0.47 8.99
CA ILE A 42 -1.53 -1.77 8.49
C ILE A 42 -1.28 -1.84 6.97
N ASN A 43 -0.51 -2.84 6.53
CA ASN A 43 -0.31 -3.18 5.12
C ASN A 43 -0.89 -4.59 4.85
N SER A 44 -2.11 -4.73 4.33
CA SER A 44 -3.03 -3.69 3.86
C SER A 44 -4.49 -4.13 4.09
N VAL A 45 -5.43 -3.20 3.93
CA VAL A 45 -6.86 -3.49 3.77
C VAL A 45 -7.17 -3.72 2.28
N ALA A 46 -7.97 -4.74 1.97
CA ALA A 46 -8.42 -5.08 0.62
C ALA A 46 -9.92 -5.39 0.61
N LEU A 47 -10.55 -5.37 -0.57
CA LEU A 47 -11.99 -5.65 -0.72
C LEU A 47 -12.38 -7.06 -0.25
N GLU A 48 -11.48 -8.04 -0.38
CA GLU A 48 -11.69 -9.41 0.10
C GLU A 48 -11.76 -9.52 1.65
N ARG A 49 -11.36 -8.47 2.38
CA ARG A 49 -11.10 -8.49 3.83
C ARG A 49 -11.45 -7.17 4.51
N LEU A 50 -12.66 -6.67 4.25
CA LEU A 50 -13.15 -5.40 4.80
C LEU A 50 -13.17 -5.35 6.32
N GLU A 51 -13.25 -6.49 7.01
CA GLU A 51 -13.15 -6.59 8.48
C GLU A 51 -11.79 -6.11 9.01
N THR A 52 -10.78 -5.97 8.15
CA THR A 52 -9.50 -5.36 8.54
C THR A 52 -9.67 -3.90 8.97
N PHE A 53 -10.70 -3.19 8.48
CA PHE A 53 -11.03 -1.84 8.96
C PHE A 53 -11.44 -1.83 10.45
N ASP A 54 -12.03 -2.91 10.97
CA ASP A 54 -12.37 -3.00 12.40
C ASP A 54 -11.09 -2.89 13.26
N LEU A 55 -9.95 -3.38 12.75
CA LEU A 55 -8.65 -3.25 13.40
C LEU A 55 -8.11 -1.82 13.30
N VAL A 56 -8.34 -1.14 12.17
CA VAL A 56 -7.95 0.26 11.97
C VAL A 56 -8.64 1.15 12.99
N GLU A 57 -9.96 0.97 13.15
CA GLU A 57 -10.79 1.73 14.09
C GLU A 57 -10.43 1.40 15.54
N LYS A 58 -10.29 0.11 15.87
CA LYS A 58 -10.02 -0.34 17.24
C LYS A 58 -8.68 0.15 17.79
N TYR A 59 -7.64 0.19 16.95
CA TYR A 59 -6.26 0.48 17.36
C TYR A 59 -5.78 1.87 16.92
N ASP A 60 -6.64 2.69 16.31
CA ASP A 60 -6.31 4.03 15.78
C ASP A 60 -5.04 4.03 14.90
N THR A 61 -5.03 3.16 13.89
CA THR A 61 -3.85 2.95 13.01
C THR A 61 -3.96 3.74 11.72
N LYS A 62 -2.82 3.92 11.05
CA LYS A 62 -2.80 4.22 9.61
C LYS A 62 -3.02 2.95 8.81
N THR A 63 -3.46 3.06 7.56
CA THR A 63 -3.63 1.88 6.70
C THR A 63 -3.25 2.16 5.25
N ILE A 64 -2.71 1.13 4.59
CA ILE A 64 -2.68 1.04 3.14
C ILE A 64 -3.98 0.34 2.71
N ILE A 65 -4.68 0.90 1.74
CA ILE A 65 -5.73 0.21 0.99
C ILE A 65 -5.15 -0.24 -0.36
N THR A 66 -5.44 -1.46 -0.78
CA THR A 66 -4.91 -2.02 -2.03
C THR A 66 -5.98 -2.16 -3.09
N ALA A 67 -5.61 -1.97 -4.36
CA ALA A 67 -6.49 -2.12 -5.52
C ALA A 67 -6.92 -3.56 -5.83
N ALA A 68 -6.64 -4.52 -4.96
CA ALA A 68 -7.11 -5.90 -5.09
C ALA A 68 -8.64 -5.95 -5.10
N GLY A 69 -9.20 -6.71 -6.04
CA GLY A 69 -10.63 -6.96 -6.09
C GLY A 69 -11.07 -7.94 -5.01
N GLU A 70 -12.38 -8.11 -4.87
CA GLU A 70 -13.00 -9.00 -3.86
C GLU A 70 -12.70 -10.49 -4.11
N SER A 71 -12.65 -10.89 -5.39
CA SER A 71 -12.42 -12.29 -5.79
C SER A 71 -11.24 -12.47 -6.75
N GLN A 72 -10.79 -11.39 -7.39
CA GLN A 72 -9.80 -11.44 -8.46
C GLN A 72 -8.88 -10.20 -8.42
N MET A 73 -7.67 -10.35 -8.96
CA MET A 73 -6.76 -9.23 -9.16
C MET A 73 -7.26 -8.33 -10.30
N PRO A 74 -7.10 -6.99 -10.19
CA PRO A 74 -7.53 -6.07 -11.23
C PRO A 74 -6.73 -6.30 -12.52
N THR A 75 -7.40 -6.19 -13.65
CA THR A 75 -6.81 -6.48 -14.96
C THR A 75 -6.36 -5.22 -15.71
N ASN A 76 -6.91 -4.05 -15.38
CA ASN A 76 -6.68 -2.78 -16.07
C ASN A 76 -6.67 -1.59 -15.11
N ASP A 77 -6.41 -0.40 -15.62
CA ASP A 77 -6.35 0.85 -14.87
C ASP A 77 -7.70 1.22 -14.22
N ILE A 78 -8.81 1.05 -14.94
CA ILE A 78 -10.16 1.34 -14.44
C ILE A 78 -10.52 0.47 -13.24
N GLU A 79 -10.34 -0.84 -13.33
CA GLU A 79 -10.65 -1.77 -12.23
C GLU A 79 -9.84 -1.45 -10.97
N ARG A 80 -8.58 -1.02 -11.11
CA ARG A 80 -7.76 -0.60 -9.97
C ARG A 80 -8.37 0.60 -9.26
N VAL A 81 -8.79 1.61 -10.03
CA VAL A 81 -9.40 2.82 -9.51
C VAL A 81 -10.75 2.50 -8.85
N GLU A 82 -11.61 1.73 -9.51
CA GLU A 82 -12.92 1.32 -8.96
C GLU A 82 -12.78 0.60 -7.61
N ASN A 83 -11.84 -0.34 -7.50
CA ASN A 83 -11.60 -1.06 -6.26
C ASN A 83 -11.15 -0.14 -5.11
N VAL A 84 -10.23 0.78 -5.40
CA VAL A 84 -9.76 1.77 -4.42
C VAL A 84 -10.87 2.73 -4.02
N LEU A 85 -11.67 3.23 -4.96
CA LEU A 85 -12.78 4.14 -4.65
C LEU A 85 -13.81 3.49 -3.72
N ARG A 86 -14.11 2.20 -3.93
CA ARG A 86 -14.97 1.42 -3.02
C ARG A 86 -14.40 1.34 -1.60
N LEU A 87 -13.09 1.13 -1.47
CA LEU A 87 -12.42 1.09 -0.16
C LEU A 87 -12.37 2.48 0.51
N LEU A 88 -12.16 3.55 -0.27
CA LEU A 88 -12.22 4.92 0.25
C LEU A 88 -13.62 5.28 0.75
N GLU A 89 -14.67 4.91 0.01
CA GLU A 89 -16.06 5.13 0.44
C GLU A 89 -16.39 4.35 1.72
N GLU A 90 -15.92 3.11 1.84
CA GLU A 90 -16.10 2.32 3.07
C GLU A 90 -15.34 2.93 4.26
N ALA A 91 -14.11 3.40 4.03
CA ALA A 91 -13.33 4.07 5.06
C ALA A 91 -13.99 5.37 5.53
N GLU A 92 -14.55 6.17 4.61
CA GLU A 92 -15.31 7.38 4.91
C GLU A 92 -16.56 7.07 5.76
N ARG A 93 -17.33 6.04 5.40
CA ARG A 93 -18.52 5.60 6.19
C ARG A 93 -18.17 5.20 7.62
N ARG A 94 -16.96 4.68 7.83
CA ARG A 94 -16.40 4.32 9.14
C ARG A 94 -15.76 5.49 9.89
N GLY A 95 -15.70 6.67 9.27
CA GLY A 95 -15.07 7.85 9.86
C GLY A 95 -13.55 7.76 9.95
N ILE A 96 -12.92 6.90 9.15
CA ILE A 96 -11.46 6.83 9.02
C ILE A 96 -11.01 8.06 8.24
N LYS A 97 -10.04 8.79 8.79
CA LYS A 97 -9.56 10.04 8.19
C LYS A 97 -8.73 9.74 6.95
N GLU A 98 -8.94 10.52 5.88
CA GLU A 98 -8.16 10.40 4.64
C GLU A 98 -6.65 10.55 4.87
N GLU A 99 -6.23 11.38 5.83
CA GLU A 99 -4.81 11.60 6.20
C GLU A 99 -4.11 10.34 6.76
N ASP A 100 -4.89 9.37 7.23
CA ASP A 100 -4.40 8.09 7.76
C ASP A 100 -4.46 6.97 6.70
N ILE A 101 -4.90 7.27 5.47
CA ILE A 101 -5.05 6.31 4.37
C ILE A 101 -3.98 6.53 3.29
N PHE A 102 -3.32 5.44 2.93
CA PHE A 102 -2.43 5.33 1.80
C PHE A 102 -3.02 4.38 0.77
N VAL A 103 -2.79 4.63 -0.51
CA VAL A 103 -3.35 3.84 -1.61
C VAL A 103 -2.24 3.11 -2.36
N ASP A 104 -2.33 1.79 -2.46
CA ASP A 104 -1.52 0.98 -3.36
C ASP A 104 -2.36 0.51 -4.56
N LEU A 105 -2.02 1.01 -5.75
CA LEU A 105 -2.70 0.66 -7.01
C LEU A 105 -2.24 -0.67 -7.65
N LEU A 106 -1.44 -1.46 -6.92
CA LEU A 106 -0.91 -2.76 -7.32
C LEU A 106 -0.08 -2.75 -8.60
N VAL A 107 1.24 -2.73 -8.43
CA VAL A 107 2.21 -2.90 -9.50
C VAL A 107 2.46 -4.39 -9.76
N PHE A 108 2.20 -4.84 -10.98
CA PHE A 108 2.53 -6.19 -11.44
C PHE A 108 3.81 -6.22 -12.29
N PRO A 109 4.49 -7.38 -12.41
CA PRO A 109 5.74 -7.48 -13.16
C PRO A 109 5.54 -7.32 -14.67
N ILE A 110 6.28 -6.42 -15.30
CA ILE A 110 6.20 -6.21 -16.76
C ILE A 110 6.84 -7.35 -17.57
N SER A 111 7.51 -8.29 -16.89
CA SER A 111 7.98 -9.55 -17.48
C SER A 111 6.83 -10.50 -17.83
N VAL A 112 5.69 -10.36 -17.15
CA VAL A 112 4.47 -11.16 -17.41
C VAL A 112 3.66 -10.50 -18.51
N ASP A 113 3.37 -9.20 -18.36
CA ASP A 113 2.74 -8.38 -19.40
C ASP A 113 3.27 -6.95 -19.35
N SER A 114 3.76 -6.45 -20.48
CA SER A 114 4.24 -5.08 -20.63
C SER A 114 3.17 -4.01 -20.40
N SER A 115 1.88 -4.34 -20.58
CA SER A 115 0.75 -3.42 -20.36
C SER A 115 0.64 -2.98 -18.90
N PHE A 116 0.98 -3.85 -17.94
CA PHE A 116 0.83 -3.62 -16.51
C PHE A 116 1.52 -2.34 -16.00
N GLY A 117 2.66 -1.99 -16.59
CA GLY A 117 3.35 -0.74 -16.26
C GLY A 117 2.53 0.49 -16.67
N THR A 118 1.94 0.47 -17.86
CA THR A 118 1.09 1.56 -18.36
C THR A 118 -0.24 1.62 -17.60
N ASP A 119 -0.85 0.48 -17.30
CA ASP A 119 -2.11 0.41 -16.55
C ASP A 119 -1.96 1.01 -15.16
N TYR A 120 -0.87 0.67 -14.45
CA TYR A 120 -0.57 1.30 -13.16
C TYR A 120 -0.43 2.82 -13.28
N LEU A 121 0.38 3.31 -14.23
CA LEU A 121 0.62 4.75 -14.40
C LEU A 121 -0.65 5.50 -14.79
N ASN A 122 -1.54 4.89 -15.58
CA ASN A 122 -2.83 5.48 -15.92
C ASN A 122 -3.77 5.51 -14.72
N ALA A 123 -3.83 4.42 -13.94
CA ALA A 123 -4.62 4.39 -12.70
C ALA A 123 -4.18 5.50 -11.72
N VAL A 124 -2.87 5.72 -11.57
CA VAL A 124 -2.32 6.82 -10.74
C VAL A 124 -2.84 8.17 -11.25
N LYS A 125 -2.77 8.43 -12.56
CA LYS A 125 -3.25 9.70 -13.15
C LYS A 125 -4.75 9.90 -12.97
N ILE A 126 -5.54 8.86 -13.17
CA ILE A 126 -7.00 8.90 -12.99
C ILE A 126 -7.31 9.23 -11.53
N LEU A 127 -6.75 8.46 -10.60
CA LEU A 127 -7.03 8.64 -9.19
C LEU A 127 -6.54 10.01 -8.68
N ARG A 128 -5.35 10.48 -9.12
CA ARG A 128 -4.85 11.81 -8.79
C ARG A 128 -5.77 12.91 -9.32
N LYS A 129 -6.30 12.77 -10.54
CA LYS A 129 -7.26 13.72 -11.12
C LYS A 129 -8.57 13.77 -10.33
N GLU A 130 -9.03 12.63 -9.82
CA GLU A 130 -10.31 12.54 -9.10
C GLU A 130 -10.23 12.97 -7.63
N LYS A 131 -9.14 12.63 -6.94
CA LYS A 131 -8.99 12.84 -5.50
C LYS A 131 -8.00 13.95 -5.12
N GLY A 132 -7.27 14.51 -6.08
CA GLY A 132 -6.27 15.54 -5.83
C GLY A 132 -5.18 15.07 -4.86
N ASP A 133 -4.54 16.00 -4.15
CA ASP A 133 -3.39 15.74 -3.26
C ASP A 133 -3.78 15.25 -1.85
N ALA A 134 -5.09 15.11 -1.58
CA ALA A 134 -5.62 14.67 -0.30
C ALA A 134 -5.25 13.22 0.01
N ILE A 135 -5.23 12.36 -1.00
CA ILE A 135 -4.83 10.95 -0.88
C ILE A 135 -3.33 10.77 -1.14
N LYS A 136 -2.71 9.82 -0.44
CA LYS A 136 -1.33 9.42 -0.67
C LYS A 136 -1.25 8.15 -1.49
N ILE A 137 -0.70 8.23 -2.70
CA ILE A 137 -0.59 7.08 -3.62
C ILE A 137 0.80 6.48 -3.53
N THR A 138 0.93 5.30 -2.94
CA THR A 138 2.20 4.64 -2.66
C THR A 138 2.20 3.19 -3.20
N GLY A 139 3.19 2.39 -2.85
CA GLY A 139 3.15 0.94 -3.09
C GLY A 139 4.49 0.31 -3.46
N GLY A 140 4.45 -1.01 -3.66
CA GLY A 140 5.61 -1.85 -3.98
C GLY A 140 6.17 -1.68 -5.40
N LEU A 141 6.65 -0.48 -5.75
CA LEU A 141 7.11 -0.15 -7.13
C LEU A 141 8.19 -1.09 -7.67
N SER A 142 8.99 -1.73 -6.82
CA SER A 142 10.01 -2.69 -7.24
C SER A 142 9.45 -3.97 -7.88
N ASN A 143 8.15 -4.23 -7.74
CA ASN A 143 7.47 -5.38 -8.34
C ASN A 143 7.48 -5.31 -9.88
N VAL A 144 7.52 -4.10 -10.44
CA VAL A 144 7.54 -3.84 -11.89
C VAL A 144 8.64 -4.66 -12.60
N SER A 145 9.79 -4.82 -11.97
CA SER A 145 10.98 -5.42 -12.57
C SER A 145 11.20 -6.89 -12.22
N PHE A 146 10.27 -7.52 -11.50
CA PHE A 146 10.44 -8.92 -11.10
C PHE A 146 10.63 -9.83 -12.33
N GLY A 147 11.60 -10.74 -12.28
CA GLY A 147 11.95 -11.63 -13.40
C GLY A 147 12.82 -11.00 -14.50
N LEU A 148 13.15 -9.71 -14.43
CA LEU A 148 13.98 -9.04 -15.45
C LEU A 148 15.43 -8.84 -15.00
N PRO A 149 16.40 -8.82 -15.95
CA PRO A 149 17.76 -8.37 -15.66
C PRO A 149 17.79 -6.85 -15.39
N LYS A 150 18.88 -6.39 -14.77
CA LYS A 150 19.12 -4.95 -14.51
C LYS A 150 17.99 -4.25 -13.74
N ARG A 151 17.32 -4.93 -12.81
CA ARG A 151 16.16 -4.41 -12.03
C ARG A 151 16.33 -3.00 -11.49
N LYS A 152 17.54 -2.61 -11.07
CA LYS A 152 17.85 -1.27 -10.58
C LYS A 152 17.45 -0.16 -11.56
N ILE A 153 17.89 -0.24 -12.82
CA ILE A 153 17.60 0.80 -13.82
C ILE A 153 16.10 0.85 -14.15
N ILE A 154 15.44 -0.32 -14.16
CA ILE A 154 14.00 -0.43 -14.40
C ILE A 154 13.24 0.23 -13.24
N ASN A 155 13.59 -0.09 -11.99
CA ASN A 155 12.95 0.47 -10.81
C ASN A 155 13.14 1.98 -10.73
N GLU A 156 14.36 2.50 -10.92
CA GLU A 156 14.65 3.94 -10.91
C GLU A 156 13.85 4.69 -11.98
N THR A 157 13.79 4.12 -13.19
CA THR A 157 13.01 4.69 -14.29
C THR A 157 11.51 4.68 -13.96
N PHE A 158 10.99 3.55 -13.46
CA PHE A 158 9.58 3.42 -13.13
C PHE A 158 9.17 4.33 -11.98
N ILE A 159 10.00 4.48 -10.94
CA ILE A 159 9.76 5.44 -9.85
C ILE A 159 9.62 6.86 -10.40
N LYS A 160 10.50 7.27 -11.31
CA LYS A 160 10.41 8.60 -11.95
C LYS A 160 9.11 8.76 -12.73
N LEU A 161 8.69 7.74 -13.49
CA LEU A 161 7.42 7.77 -14.22
C LEU A 161 6.22 7.80 -13.27
N SER A 162 6.26 7.07 -12.15
CA SER A 162 5.20 7.09 -11.14
C SER A 162 5.08 8.46 -10.47
N LEU A 163 6.21 9.10 -10.15
CA LEU A 163 6.24 10.49 -9.65
C LEU A 163 5.63 11.47 -10.65
N GLU A 164 6.01 11.37 -11.93
CA GLU A 164 5.45 12.21 -13.01
C GLU A 164 3.96 11.95 -13.23
N ALA A 165 3.48 10.73 -12.99
CA ALA A 165 2.06 10.38 -13.03
C ALA A 165 1.28 10.92 -11.81
N GLY A 166 1.98 11.25 -10.71
CA GLY A 166 1.41 11.82 -9.51
C GLY A 166 1.39 10.88 -8.29
N ALA A 167 2.24 9.86 -8.21
CA ALA A 167 2.39 9.02 -7.02
C ALA A 167 3.22 9.71 -5.91
N ASP A 168 2.91 9.42 -4.65
CA ASP A 168 3.66 9.78 -3.44
C ASP A 168 4.53 8.58 -3.01
N VAL A 169 5.81 8.57 -3.40
CA VAL A 169 6.73 7.45 -3.09
C VAL A 169 7.22 7.50 -1.64
N GLU A 170 6.32 7.22 -0.69
CA GLU A 170 6.65 7.20 0.75
C GLU A 170 7.09 5.80 1.23
N LEU A 171 6.67 4.71 0.56
CA LEU A 171 7.09 3.33 0.87
C LEU A 171 8.14 2.83 -0.12
N TRP A 172 9.26 3.54 -0.23
CA TRP A 172 10.43 3.04 -0.93
C TRP A 172 11.46 2.58 0.09
N ILE A 173 11.84 1.29 0.05
CA ILE A 173 13.01 0.80 0.76
C ILE A 173 14.24 1.23 -0.04
N PRO A 174 15.11 2.12 0.48
CA PRO A 174 16.45 2.27 -0.05
C PRO A 174 17.18 0.98 0.33
N TYR A 175 17.10 -0.06 -0.49
CA TYR A 175 18.06 -1.14 -0.33
C TYR A 175 19.41 -0.55 -0.79
N LYS A 176 20.22 -0.20 0.22
CA LYS A 176 21.61 0.22 0.04
C LYS A 176 22.30 -0.73 -0.95
N GLN A 177 23.00 -0.08 -1.87
CA GLN A 177 23.98 -0.64 -2.79
C GLN A 177 24.77 -1.80 -2.16
N ILE A 178 24.67 -2.98 -2.78
CA ILE A 178 25.80 -3.90 -2.93
C ILE A 178 25.82 -4.30 -4.40
#